data_AF-A0A7Y6Q946-F1
#
_entry.id   AF-A0A7Y6Q946-F1
#
_cell.length_a   1.000
_cell.length_b   1.000
_cell.length_c   1.000
_cell.angle_alpha   90.00
_cell.angle_beta   90.00
_cell.angle_gamma   90.00
#
_symmetry.space_group_name_H-M   'P 1'
#
loop_
_entity.id
_entity.type
_entity.pdbx_description
1 polymer ?
#
loop_
_entity_poly.entity_id
_entity_poly.type
_entity_poly.pdbx_seq_one_letter_code
_entity_poly.pdbx_strand_id
1 'polypeptide(L)'
;MFAPSLRDPGFVELVDEQPNGKFVVWDGQATGLPRAYGRKERWLVEHLESGRKRFYKTKKEARADARKCAQAVGDQARWWESGWDIL
;
A
#
# COMPACT_ATOMS: atom_id res chain seq x y z
N MET A 1 -14.56 -7.44 2.73
CA MET A 1 -13.47 -6.83 1.95
C MET A 1 -13.90 -5.44 1.53
N PHE A 2 -13.16 -4.40 1.92
CA PHE A 2 -13.37 -3.04 1.47
C PHE A 2 -12.59 -2.88 0.15
N ALA A 3 -13.30 -2.78 -0.97
CA ALA A 3 -12.67 -2.43 -2.25
C ALA A 3 -12.62 -0.90 -2.32
N PRO A 4 -11.44 -0.28 -2.38
CA PRO A 4 -11.34 1.16 -2.37
C PRO A 4 -11.83 1.74 -3.69
N SER A 5 -12.59 2.81 -3.56
CA SER A 5 -13.16 3.51 -4.69
C SER A 5 -12.15 4.52 -5.24
N LEU A 6 -12.13 4.70 -6.55
CA LEU A 6 -11.49 5.84 -7.21
C LEU A 6 -11.97 7.21 -6.66
N ARG A 7 -13.10 7.22 -5.94
CA ARG A 7 -13.70 8.40 -5.31
C ARG A 7 -13.24 8.66 -3.89
N ASP A 8 -12.49 7.75 -3.28
CA ASP A 8 -12.05 7.94 -1.90
C ASP A 8 -11.03 9.09 -1.86
N PRO A 9 -11.24 10.12 -1.00
CA PRO A 9 -10.34 11.25 -0.91
C PRO A 9 -8.98 10.78 -0.38
N GLY A 10 -8.05 10.58 -1.30
CA GLY A 10 -6.72 10.06 -1.02
C GLY A 10 -6.44 8.69 -1.61
N PHE A 11 -7.35 8.11 -2.38
CA PHE A 11 -7.01 6.99 -3.27
C PHE A 11 -6.23 7.50 -4.48
N VAL A 12 -5.20 6.76 -4.88
CA VAL A 12 -4.27 7.19 -5.93
C VAL A 12 -4.24 6.19 -7.07
N GLU A 13 -4.18 4.90 -6.72
CA GLU A 13 -4.08 3.81 -7.69
C GLU A 13 -4.47 2.47 -7.04
N LEU A 14 -5.19 1.64 -7.80
CA LEU A 14 -5.37 0.23 -7.51
C LEU A 14 -4.52 -0.54 -8.52
N VAL A 15 -3.63 -1.37 -7.99
CA VAL A 15 -2.82 -2.31 -8.76
C VAL A 15 -3.42 -3.69 -8.54
N ASP A 16 -4.16 -4.17 -9.53
CA ASP A 16 -4.79 -5.49 -9.56
C ASP A 16 -4.05 -6.34 -10.60
N GLU A 17 -2.85 -6.77 -10.25
CA GLU A 17 -1.98 -7.56 -11.12
C GLU A 17 -1.64 -8.90 -10.44
N GLN A 18 -1.63 -9.98 -11.22
CA GLN A 18 -1.27 -11.32 -10.75
C GLN A 18 0.26 -11.46 -10.62
N PRO A 19 0.77 -12.33 -9.72
CA PRO A 19 0.05 -13.39 -8.99
C PRO A 19 -0.45 -13.04 -7.58
N ASN A 20 -0.08 -11.89 -7.01
CA ASN A 20 -0.28 -11.63 -5.57
C ASN A 20 -1.48 -10.73 -5.24
N GLY A 21 -2.36 -10.47 -6.20
CA GLY A 21 -3.63 -9.79 -5.96
C GLY A 21 -3.52 -8.27 -5.91
N LYS A 22 -4.32 -7.66 -5.02
CA LYS A 22 -4.68 -6.24 -5.11
C LYS A 22 -3.94 -5.37 -4.11
N PHE A 23 -3.17 -4.42 -4.63
CA PHE A 23 -2.48 -3.41 -3.86
C PHE A 23 -3.06 -2.04 -4.14
N VAL A 24 -3.13 -1.21 -3.11
CA VAL A 24 -3.75 0.12 -3.19
C VAL A 24 -2.78 1.15 -2.70
N VAL A 25 -2.57 2.19 -3.49
CA VAL A 25 -1.75 3.33 -3.12
C VAL A 25 -2.66 4.45 -2.63
N TRP A 26 -2.36 4.97 -1.44
CA TRP A 26 -3.06 6.10 -0.85
C TRP A 26 -2.13 7.31 -0.64
N ASP A 27 -2.71 8.50 -0.73
CA ASP A 27 -2.18 9.74 -0.17
C ASP A 27 -2.67 9.88 1.28
N GLY A 28 -1.76 9.61 2.20
CA GLY A 28 -1.93 9.75 3.64
C GLY A 28 -2.40 11.15 4.06
N GLN A 29 -2.06 12.21 3.33
CA GLN A 29 -2.55 13.56 3.66
C GLN A 29 -4.05 13.72 3.42
N ALA A 30 -4.58 13.13 2.34
CA ALA A 30 -5.99 13.23 1.97
C ALA A 30 -6.88 12.27 2.77
N THR A 31 -6.34 11.13 3.20
CA THR A 31 -7.06 10.11 4.00
C THR A 31 -7.13 10.42 5.50
N GLY A 32 -6.47 11.48 5.99
CA GLY A 32 -6.44 11.80 7.43
C GLY A 32 -5.62 10.82 8.28
N LEU A 33 -4.94 9.86 7.65
CA LEU A 33 -4.02 8.90 8.27
C LEU A 33 -2.63 9.45 8.69
N PRO A 34 -2.14 10.67 8.38
CA PRO A 34 -0.73 11.00 8.49
C PRO A 34 -0.30 11.36 9.93
N ARG A 35 -1.18 11.21 10.93
CA ARG A 35 -0.90 11.63 12.32
C ARG A 35 -0.45 10.52 13.26
N ALA A 36 -0.71 9.25 12.94
CA ALA A 36 -0.40 8.13 13.84
C ALA A 36 1.04 7.60 13.71
N TYR A 37 1.72 7.81 12.57
CA TYR A 37 3.00 7.17 12.28
C TYR A 37 4.02 8.21 11.75
N GLY A 38 4.85 8.76 12.62
CA GLY A 38 6.20 9.24 12.26
C GLY A 38 6.38 10.37 11.22
N ARG A 39 5.46 11.32 11.04
CA ARG A 39 5.65 12.68 10.40
C ARG A 39 6.38 12.84 9.04
N LYS A 40 6.92 11.81 8.37
CA LYS A 40 7.68 11.98 7.11
C LYS A 40 7.15 11.16 5.93
N GLU A 41 6.33 10.14 6.17
CA GLU A 41 5.74 9.34 5.11
C GLU A 41 4.34 9.84 4.78
N ARG A 42 4.17 10.28 3.52
CA ARG A 42 2.90 10.78 3.00
C ARG A 42 2.11 9.71 2.29
N TRP A 43 2.76 8.69 1.73
CA TRP A 43 2.10 7.72 0.86
C TRP A 43 2.09 6.37 1.55
N LEU A 44 1.07 5.55 1.29
CA LEU A 44 1.06 4.18 1.79
C LEU A 44 0.55 3.22 0.73
N VAL A 45 1.04 1.99 0.78
CA VAL A 45 0.55 0.86 0.01
C VAL A 45 -0.19 -0.07 0.95
N GLU A 46 -1.42 -0.44 0.60
CA GLU A 46 -2.24 -1.41 1.32
C GLU A 46 -2.46 -2.65 0.47
N HIS A 47 -2.18 -3.82 1.04
CA HIS A 47 -2.59 -5.08 0.45
C HIS A 47 -4.03 -5.39 0.88
N LEU A 48 -4.97 -5.48 -0.07
CA LEU A 48 -6.40 -5.53 0.27
C LEU A 48 -6.84 -6.82 0.95
N GLU A 49 -6.18 -7.94 0.68
CA GLU A 49 -6.59 -9.21 1.27
C GLU A 49 -6.14 -9.35 2.72
N SER A 50 -4.93 -8.89 3.03
CA SER A 50 -4.39 -8.95 4.40
C SER A 50 -4.62 -7.67 5.21
N GLY A 51 -5.05 -6.57 4.57
CA GLY A 51 -5.25 -5.25 5.20
C GLY A 51 -3.95 -4.55 5.63
N ARG A 52 -2.80 -5.15 5.32
CA ARG A 52 -1.49 -4.66 5.76
C ARG A 52 -1.06 -3.44 4.96
N LYS A 53 -0.39 -2.54 5.65
CA LYS A 53 0.01 -1.22 5.14
C LYS A 53 1.52 -1.05 5.22
N ARG A 54 2.08 -0.39 4.22
CA ARG A 54 3.49 0.00 4.19
C ARG A 54 3.62 1.43 3.74
N PHE A 55 4.48 2.19 4.39
CA PHE A 55 4.55 3.64 4.24
C PHE A 55 5.77 4.07 3.42
N TYR A 56 5.60 5.18 2.69
CA TYR A 56 6.56 5.72 1.75
C TYR A 56 6.58 7.24 1.83
N LYS A 57 7.75 7.82 1.59
CA LYS A 57 7.93 9.28 1.53
C LYS A 57 7.33 9.85 0.25
N THR A 58 7.46 9.12 -0.86
CA THR A 58 7.02 9.61 -2.17
C THR A 58 6.00 8.68 -2.84
N LYS A 59 5.14 9.28 -3.68
CA LYS A 59 4.17 8.55 -4.52
C LYS A 59 4.87 7.53 -5.41
N LYS A 60 6.03 7.89 -5.95
CA LYS A 60 6.79 7.06 -6.89
C LYS A 60 7.24 5.75 -6.22
N GLU A 61 7.76 5.84 -5.00
CA GLU A 61 8.17 4.66 -4.22
C GLU A 61 6.98 3.76 -3.91
N ALA A 62 5.86 4.32 -3.46
CA ALA A 62 4.65 3.56 -3.17
C ALA A 62 4.11 2.82 -4.41
N ARG A 63 4.04 3.50 -5.57
CA ARG A 63 3.61 2.86 -6.83
C ARG A 63 4.55 1.76 -7.28
N ALA A 64 5.86 2.01 -7.19
CA ALA A 64 6.86 1.03 -7.59
C ALA A 64 6.79 -0.22 -6.71
N ASP A 65 6.59 -0.04 -5.40
CA ASP A 65 6.40 -1.16 -4.48
C ASP A 65 5.10 -1.91 -4.77
N ALA A 66 3.95 -1.23 -4.88
CA ALA A 66 2.67 -1.87 -5.19
C ALA A 66 2.74 -2.75 -6.45
N ARG A 67 3.37 -2.25 -7.52
CA ARG A 67 3.57 -3.02 -8.78
C ARG A 67 4.53 -4.18 -8.60
N LYS A 68 5.68 -3.94 -7.96
CA LYS A 68 6.65 -5.01 -7.69
C LYS A 68 6.01 -6.13 -6.89
N CYS A 69 5.21 -5.78 -5.89
CA CYS A 69 4.51 -6.68 -5.00
C CYS A 69 3.41 -7.47 -5.73
N ALA A 70 2.61 -6.79 -6.55
CA ALA A 70 1.58 -7.44 -7.37
C ALA A 70 2.18 -8.46 -8.35
N GLN A 71 3.31 -8.12 -8.99
CA GLN A 71 4.00 -8.95 -9.98
C GLN A 71 4.99 -9.98 -9.41
N ALA A 72 5.30 -9.93 -8.10
CA ALA A 72 6.36 -10.74 -7.55
C ALA A 72 6.04 -12.24 -7.58
N VAL A 73 6.97 -13.05 -8.09
CA VAL A 73 6.88 -14.51 -8.05
C VAL A 73 7.94 -15.01 -7.05
N GLY A 74 7.54 -15.29 -5.80
CA GLY A 74 8.40 -15.79 -4.72
C GLY A 74 8.33 -15.01 -3.40
N ASP A 75 8.81 -15.61 -2.30
CA ASP A 75 8.65 -15.12 -0.92
C ASP A 75 9.36 -13.78 -0.61
N GLN A 76 10.43 -13.45 -1.33
CA GLN A 76 11.30 -12.32 -0.97
C GLN A 76 10.64 -10.93 -1.13
N ALA A 77 9.49 -10.82 -1.79
CA ALA A 77 8.81 -9.54 -2.00
C ALA A 77 7.49 -9.41 -1.21
N ARG A 78 7.10 -10.44 -0.43
CA ARG A 78 5.79 -10.52 0.24
C ARG A 78 5.79 -9.92 1.64
N TRP A 79 6.07 -8.61 1.72
CA TRP A 79 6.07 -7.91 3.01
C TRP A 79 4.71 -7.96 3.72
N TRP A 80 3.62 -8.11 2.97
CA TRP A 80 2.26 -8.26 3.51
C TRP A 80 2.01 -9.63 4.15
N GLU A 81 2.91 -10.60 3.96
CA GLU A 81 2.88 -11.92 4.61
C GLU A 81 3.84 -11.98 5.82
N SER A 82 4.97 -11.26 5.78
CA SER A 82 5.97 -11.25 6.87
C SER A 82 5.40 -10.64 8.15
N GLY A 83 5.06 -11.45 9.16
CA GLY A 83 4.45 -11.06 10.45
C GLY A 83 5.25 -10.14 11.37
N TRP A 84 6.01 -9.20 10.81
CA TRP A 84 6.73 -8.18 11.56
C TRP A 84 5.97 -6.86 11.43
N ASP A 85 5.17 -6.56 12.46
CA ASP A 85 4.74 -5.20 12.78
C ASP A 85 6.00 -4.33 12.92
N ILE A 86 6.32 -3.55 11.90
CA ILE A 86 7.27 -2.44 12.05
C ILE A 86 6.44 -1.27 12.58
N LEU A 87 6.42 -1.18 13.92
CA LEU A 87 5.95 -0.04 14.71
C LEU A 87 6.75 1.23 14.37
#